data_AF-A0A173LM86-F1
#
_entry.id   AF-A0A173LM86-F1
#
_cell.length_a   1.000
_cell.length_b   1.000
_cell.length_c   1.000
_cell.angle_alpha   90.00
_cell.angle_beta   90.00
_cell.angle_gamma   90.00
#
_symmetry.space_group_name_H-M   'P 1'
#
loop_
_entity.id
_entity.type
_entity.pdbx_description
1 polymer ?
#
loop_
_entity_poly.entity_id
_entity_poly.type
_entity_poly.pdbx_seq_one_letter_code
_entity_poly.pdbx_strand_id
1 'polypeptide(L)'
;MDWIDRLLTAVSLDGAVPAKVASVAMIVAVLALLALAAFAHFPARPRRGLLRAGIAVAVGVVLTVVVRIIVEDLWKPYPDVLPLATWAVIGCGIAGIALAVAAVGRRGARTRKKMALRTLGAAVCGVILVAGSAALVNVQFSAYPTAGALFGVDGFDTEDPATALAPRDETVAAAPGETIAQALPADWTTPTGDRPTEGVVTDVAIPGELSHFPARTAKVYLPPAYFAEPRPELPVVVAMAGEPGSPEDWTTSLQMPQVMNAFAAQHNGIAPIVVVADPIAERLGNTLCVDSPRGNADTYLAQDVPNWIDKNLQASTDHSQWAVAGYSFGGTCAVQLALAHPELYPNFLAMSPQQEPTIGTRAETVDAFFGGDENAFARHNPLDILAANRFPELHASYAVGTDDSEYGPATEALAAASKKAGIDVESHELPGGHDYSLWHDALEENLPWLSHSLRLA
;
A
#
# COMPACT_ATOMS: atom_id res chain seq x y z
N MET A 1 -19.39 -11.69 10.35
CA MET A 1 -18.74 -10.78 11.34
C MET A 1 -19.58 -10.59 12.59
N ASP A 2 -18.94 -10.67 13.76
CA ASP A 2 -19.55 -10.32 15.05
C ASP A 2 -19.61 -8.78 15.20
N TRP A 3 -20.40 -8.27 16.16
CA TRP A 3 -20.59 -6.82 16.37
C TRP A 3 -19.29 -6.10 16.78
N ILE A 4 -18.33 -6.82 17.38
CA ILE A 4 -17.00 -6.31 17.73
C ILE A 4 -16.19 -6.01 16.47
N ASP A 5 -16.23 -6.91 15.48
CA ASP A 5 -15.47 -6.75 14.24
C ASP A 5 -15.95 -5.51 13.48
N ARG A 6 -17.27 -5.35 13.39
CA ARG A 6 -17.91 -4.16 12.80
C ARG A 6 -17.53 -2.87 13.53
N LEU A 7 -17.36 -2.93 14.84
CA LEU A 7 -16.93 -1.77 15.62
C LEU A 7 -15.46 -1.44 15.33
N LEU A 8 -14.58 -2.45 15.27
CA LEU A 8 -13.16 -2.25 15.00
C LEU A 8 -12.90 -1.71 13.59
N THR A 9 -13.64 -2.18 12.60
CA THR A 9 -13.53 -1.68 11.21
C THR A 9 -14.15 -0.30 11.04
N ALA A 10 -15.15 0.07 11.84
CA ALA A 10 -15.75 1.41 11.84
C ALA A 10 -14.91 2.48 12.57
N VAL A 11 -13.98 2.09 13.46
CA VAL A 11 -13.10 3.03 14.16
C VAL A 11 -11.94 3.40 13.25
N SER A 12 -12.05 4.58 12.62
CA SER A 12 -10.96 5.16 11.84
C SER A 12 -9.78 5.56 12.74
N LEU A 13 -8.58 5.16 12.31
CA LEU A 13 -7.28 5.52 12.90
C LEU A 13 -6.54 6.59 12.11
N ASP A 14 -7.15 7.09 11.04
CA ASP A 14 -6.60 8.14 10.18
C ASP A 14 -7.40 9.45 10.24
N GLY A 15 -6.82 10.52 9.71
CA GLY A 15 -7.42 11.84 9.64
C GLY A 15 -7.25 12.72 10.89
N ALA A 16 -8.04 13.80 10.94
CA ALA A 16 -7.79 14.94 11.82
C ALA A 16 -7.95 14.62 13.33
N VAL A 17 -8.74 13.62 13.70
CA VAL A 17 -8.99 13.27 15.12
C VAL A 17 -7.84 12.43 15.67
N PRO A 18 -7.41 11.32 15.04
CA PRO A 18 -6.20 10.59 15.42
C PRO A 18 -4.93 11.45 15.40
N ALA A 19 -4.78 12.33 14.40
CA ALA A 19 -3.67 13.30 14.36
C ALA A 19 -3.66 14.24 15.57
N LYS A 20 -4.84 14.73 16.00
CA LYS A 20 -4.98 15.55 17.21
C LYS A 20 -4.76 14.74 18.48
N VAL A 21 -5.23 13.50 18.55
CA VAL A 21 -5.01 12.60 19.69
C VAL A 21 -3.52 12.27 19.83
N ALA A 22 -2.82 11.99 18.73
CA ALA A 22 -1.38 11.78 18.70
C ALA A 22 -0.62 13.05 19.12
N SER A 23 -1.03 14.22 18.63
CA SER A 23 -0.48 15.53 19.02
C SER A 23 -0.73 15.86 20.50
N VAL A 24 -1.90 15.52 21.03
CA VAL A 24 -2.23 15.67 22.46
C VAL A 24 -1.47 14.66 23.31
N ALA A 25 -1.34 13.41 22.87
CA ALA A 25 -0.51 12.39 23.52
C ALA A 25 0.97 12.81 23.58
N MET A 26 1.44 13.45 22.52
CA MET A 26 2.73 14.12 22.43
C MET A 26 2.89 15.24 23.47
N ILE A 27 1.93 16.17 23.54
CA ILE A 27 1.93 17.25 24.54
C ILE A 27 1.91 16.66 25.96
N VAL A 28 1.06 15.67 26.21
CA VAL A 28 0.95 14.98 27.50
C VAL A 28 2.25 14.25 27.84
N ALA A 29 2.91 13.61 26.88
CA ALA A 29 4.18 12.94 27.08
C ALA A 29 5.31 13.94 27.36
N VAL A 30 5.37 15.06 26.64
CA VAL A 30 6.32 16.16 26.93
C VAL A 30 6.08 16.72 28.33
N LEU A 31 4.82 16.95 28.72
CA LEU A 31 4.47 17.38 30.08
C LEU A 31 4.84 16.33 31.13
N ALA A 32 4.67 15.03 30.83
CA ALA A 32 5.08 13.94 31.70
C ALA A 32 6.61 13.86 31.84
N LEU A 33 7.36 14.13 30.77
CA LEU A 33 8.82 14.23 30.79
C LEU A 33 9.31 15.42 31.62
N LEU A 34 8.67 16.58 31.46
CA LEU A 34 8.94 17.77 32.26
C LEU A 34 8.62 17.52 33.75
N ALA A 35 7.51 16.83 34.03
CA ALA A 35 7.13 16.43 35.38
C ALA A 35 8.11 15.40 35.97
N LEU A 36 8.55 14.40 35.20
CA LEU A 36 9.55 13.42 35.61
C LEU A 36 10.92 14.06 35.86
N ALA A 37 11.34 15.02 35.03
CA ALA A 37 12.55 15.81 35.24
C ALA A 37 12.45 16.65 36.52
N ALA A 38 11.31 17.33 36.74
CA ALA A 38 11.05 18.12 37.94
C ALA A 38 11.00 17.25 39.22
N PHE A 39 10.36 16.08 39.17
CA PHE A 39 10.27 15.15 40.31
C PHE A 39 11.55 14.34 40.54
N ALA A 40 12.35 14.11 39.49
CA ALA A 40 13.70 13.61 39.62
C ALA A 40 14.62 14.59 40.37
N HIS A 41 14.22 15.86 40.53
CA HIS A 41 15.05 16.96 41.03
C HIS A 41 14.78 17.42 42.47
N PHE A 42 13.93 16.74 43.25
CA PHE A 42 13.89 16.92 44.71
C PHE A 42 14.48 15.68 45.41
N PRO A 43 15.69 15.76 46.05
CA PRO A 43 16.11 16.85 46.96
C PRO A 43 17.57 17.37 46.84
N ALA A 44 17.81 18.53 47.48
CA ALA A 44 19.07 19.12 47.97
C ALA A 44 20.19 19.60 47.01
N ARG A 45 20.28 19.19 45.72
CA ARG A 45 21.36 19.65 44.80
C ARG A 45 20.89 19.86 43.34
N PRO A 46 20.32 21.04 42.98
CA PRO A 46 19.70 21.29 41.68
C PRO A 46 20.66 21.23 40.47
N ARG A 47 21.91 21.68 40.63
CA ARG A 47 22.90 21.73 39.53
C ARG A 47 23.25 20.36 38.93
N ARG A 48 23.34 19.31 39.75
CA ARG A 48 23.64 17.94 39.29
C ARG A 48 22.43 17.29 38.62
N GLY A 49 21.22 17.75 38.94
CA GLY A 49 19.99 17.33 38.27
C GLY A 49 19.93 17.88 36.84
N LEU A 50 20.10 19.20 36.71
CA LEU A 50 20.09 19.89 35.42
C LEU A 50 21.16 19.35 34.46
N LEU A 51 22.38 19.10 34.94
CA LEU A 51 23.43 18.49 34.12
C LEU A 51 23.02 17.12 33.56
N ARG A 52 22.38 16.27 34.37
CA ARG A 52 21.94 14.93 33.94
C ARG A 52 20.76 14.99 32.98
N ALA A 53 19.84 15.92 33.20
CA ALA A 53 18.75 16.18 32.26
C ALA A 53 19.31 16.66 30.91
N GLY A 54 20.27 17.59 30.94
CA GLY A 54 20.98 18.04 29.74
C GLY A 54 21.71 16.91 29.01
N ILE A 55 22.39 16.02 29.75
CA ILE A 55 23.04 14.83 29.17
C ILE A 55 21.99 13.89 28.54
N ALA A 56 20.87 13.61 29.22
CA ALA A 56 19.85 12.71 28.69
C ALA A 56 19.16 13.26 27.44
N VAL A 57 18.91 14.58 27.39
CA VAL A 57 18.41 15.25 26.19
C VAL A 57 19.45 15.20 25.07
N ALA A 58 20.72 15.49 25.36
CA ALA A 58 21.79 15.42 24.37
C ALA A 58 21.95 14.00 23.81
N VAL A 59 21.88 12.97 24.66
CA VAL A 59 21.88 11.56 24.24
C VAL A 59 20.66 11.26 23.37
N GLY A 60 19.48 11.72 23.75
CA GLY A 60 18.26 11.57 22.94
C GLY A 60 18.44 12.16 21.54
N VAL A 61 18.90 13.41 21.45
CA VAL A 61 19.14 14.09 20.16
C VAL A 61 20.18 13.33 19.32
N VAL A 62 21.33 12.97 19.91
CA VAL A 62 22.39 12.26 19.18
C VAL A 62 21.90 10.91 18.69
N LEU A 63 21.21 10.13 19.52
CA LEU A 63 20.67 8.84 19.11
C LEU A 63 19.61 8.98 18.03
N THR A 64 18.73 9.98 18.10
CA THR A 64 17.75 10.25 17.04
C THR A 64 18.43 10.60 15.72
N VAL A 65 19.47 11.44 15.73
CA VAL A 65 20.22 11.77 14.51
C VAL A 65 20.90 10.53 13.95
N VAL A 66 21.51 9.70 14.79
CA VAL A 66 22.14 8.44 14.35
C VAL A 66 21.11 7.48 13.76
N VAL A 67 19.97 7.28 14.43
CA VAL A 67 18.88 6.43 13.92
C VAL A 67 18.33 6.99 12.61
N ARG A 68 18.17 8.30 12.52
CA ARG A 68 17.73 8.97 11.29
C ARG A 68 18.69 8.71 10.14
N ILE A 69 19.99 8.90 10.32
CA ILE A 69 20.99 8.61 9.28
C ILE A 69 20.94 7.12 8.89
N ILE A 70 20.81 6.23 9.87
CA ILE A 70 20.70 4.80 9.59
C ILE A 70 19.44 4.51 8.76
N VAL A 71 18.29 5.08 9.09
CA VAL A 71 17.02 4.80 8.42
C VAL A 71 16.92 5.51 7.06
N GLU A 72 17.20 6.81 6.99
CA GLU A 72 17.00 7.63 5.79
C GLU A 72 18.18 7.61 4.81
N ASP A 73 19.42 7.42 5.29
CA ASP A 73 20.61 7.51 4.41
C ASP A 73 21.24 6.13 4.12
N LEU A 74 21.21 5.20 5.07
CA LEU A 74 21.93 3.91 4.95
C LEU A 74 21.03 2.71 4.63
N TRP A 75 19.92 2.57 5.35
CA TRP A 75 19.03 1.42 5.23
C TRP A 75 17.92 1.65 4.20
N LYS A 76 17.36 2.86 4.16
CA LYS A 76 16.30 3.30 3.22
C LYS A 76 15.16 2.28 3.07
N PRO A 77 14.49 1.88 4.17
CA PRO A 77 13.39 0.92 4.10
C PRO A 77 12.12 1.50 3.44
N TYR A 78 12.06 2.83 3.27
CA TYR A 78 10.99 3.54 2.58
C TYR A 78 11.63 4.56 1.62
N PRO A 79 11.02 4.83 0.45
CA PRO A 79 11.48 5.88 -0.43
C PRO A 79 11.28 7.28 0.18
N ASP A 80 10.20 7.47 0.95
CA ASP A 80 9.87 8.76 1.55
C ASP A 80 10.65 9.05 2.84
N VAL A 81 11.02 10.32 3.04
CA VAL A 81 11.60 10.81 4.29
C VAL A 81 10.53 11.07 5.35
N LEU A 82 10.82 10.73 6.62
CA LEU A 82 9.89 11.02 7.69
C LEU A 82 9.90 12.52 8.02
N PRO A 83 8.73 13.13 8.28
CA PRO A 83 8.66 14.52 8.72
C PRO A 83 9.55 14.79 9.95
N LEU A 84 10.16 15.96 10.01
CA LEU A 84 10.99 16.36 11.15
C LEU A 84 10.24 16.27 12.48
N ALA A 85 8.92 16.50 12.46
CA ALA A 85 8.04 16.35 13.61
C ALA A 85 8.06 14.91 14.15
N THR A 86 7.99 13.89 13.29
CA THR A 86 8.07 12.47 13.65
C THR A 86 9.40 12.14 14.32
N TRP A 87 10.51 12.62 13.75
CA TRP A 87 11.83 12.48 14.37
C TRP A 87 11.93 13.18 15.73
N ALA A 88 11.32 14.36 15.88
CA ALA A 88 11.28 15.06 17.17
C ALA A 88 10.54 14.24 18.24
N VAL A 89 9.44 13.58 17.87
CA VAL A 89 8.67 12.69 18.78
C VAL A 89 9.51 11.50 19.21
N ILE A 90 10.15 10.83 18.26
CA ILE A 90 11.05 9.70 18.51
C ILE A 90 12.17 10.14 19.46
N GLY A 91 12.75 11.32 19.24
CA GLY A 91 13.77 11.89 20.13
C GLY A 91 13.29 12.20 21.53
N CYS A 92 12.07 12.73 21.68
CA CYS A 92 11.43 12.86 22.99
C CYS A 92 11.24 11.50 23.67
N GLY A 93 10.85 10.48 22.90
CA GLY A 93 10.78 9.07 23.31
C GLY A 93 12.08 8.55 23.92
N ILE A 94 13.16 8.63 23.14
CA ILE A 94 14.49 8.15 23.53
C ILE A 94 15.03 8.93 24.74
N ALA A 95 14.87 10.26 24.75
CA ALA A 95 15.28 11.08 25.89
C ALA A 95 14.51 10.70 27.17
N GLY A 96 13.23 10.38 27.05
CA GLY A 96 12.41 9.89 28.15
C GLY A 96 12.88 8.57 28.75
N ILE A 97 13.21 7.60 27.89
CA ILE A 97 13.76 6.32 28.31
C ILE A 97 15.13 6.52 28.98
N ALA A 98 16.00 7.39 28.44
CA ALA A 98 17.29 7.70 29.05
C ALA A 98 17.15 8.33 30.45
N LEU A 99 16.21 9.26 30.62
CA LEU A 99 15.88 9.88 31.91
C LEU A 99 15.35 8.87 32.92
N ALA A 100 14.49 7.94 32.48
CA ALA A 100 13.97 6.84 33.28
C ALA A 100 15.08 5.94 33.83
N VAL A 101 15.99 5.49 32.97
CA VAL A 101 17.15 4.66 33.35
C VAL A 101 18.04 5.40 34.35
N ALA A 102 18.33 6.68 34.08
CA ALA A 102 19.12 7.53 34.99
C ALA A 102 18.43 7.74 36.36
N ALA A 103 17.10 7.70 36.42
CA ALA A 103 16.34 7.81 37.66
C ALA A 103 16.41 6.52 38.50
N VAL A 104 16.46 5.34 37.87
CA VAL A 104 16.55 4.02 38.52
C VAL A 104 17.94 3.79 39.14
N GLY A 105 19.02 4.29 38.51
CA GLY A 105 20.40 4.17 39.01
C GLY A 105 20.70 4.87 40.35
N ARG A 106 19.73 5.56 40.97
CA ARG A 106 19.90 6.21 42.27
C ARG A 106 19.83 5.19 43.42
N ARG A 107 21.00 4.70 43.87
CA ARG A 107 21.21 3.89 45.11
C ARG A 107 20.83 4.58 46.44
N GLY A 108 20.00 5.64 46.45
CA GLY A 108 19.73 6.47 47.63
C GLY A 108 18.27 6.66 48.03
N ALA A 109 17.30 6.00 47.38
CA ALA A 109 15.88 6.18 47.71
C ALA A 109 15.43 5.19 48.80
N ARG A 110 15.23 5.70 50.02
CA ARG A 110 14.91 4.97 51.27
C ARG A 110 13.56 4.21 51.32
N THR A 111 13.00 3.73 50.20
CA THR A 111 11.90 2.73 50.23
C THR A 111 11.70 2.09 48.85
N ARG A 112 11.72 0.74 48.77
CA ARG A 112 11.47 -0.03 47.52
C ARG A 112 10.22 0.43 46.76
N LYS A 113 9.16 0.85 47.48
CA LYS A 113 7.91 1.38 46.91
C LYS A 113 8.11 2.63 46.04
N LYS A 114 8.95 3.58 46.44
CA LYS A 114 9.21 4.81 45.67
C LYS A 114 10.05 4.54 44.41
N MET A 115 10.89 3.51 44.45
CA MET A 115 11.65 3.06 43.29
C MET A 115 10.71 2.36 42.29
N ALA A 116 9.87 1.42 42.75
CA ALA A 116 8.89 0.73 41.92
C ALA A 116 7.92 1.70 41.21
N LEU A 117 7.39 2.70 41.92
CA LEU A 117 6.50 3.70 41.32
C LEU A 117 7.19 4.54 40.22
N ARG A 118 8.48 4.83 40.39
CA ARG A 118 9.28 5.56 39.40
C ARG A 118 9.56 4.74 38.16
N THR A 119 9.94 3.48 38.34
CA THR A 119 10.19 2.56 37.23
C THR A 119 8.90 2.31 36.45
N LEU A 120 7.77 2.16 37.14
CA LEU A 120 6.45 2.03 36.50
C LEU A 120 6.06 3.29 35.73
N GLY A 121 6.16 4.48 36.34
CA GLY A 121 5.83 5.73 35.64
C GLY A 121 6.71 5.99 34.42
N ALA A 122 8.00 5.68 34.52
CA ALA A 122 8.93 5.70 33.40
C ALA A 122 8.54 4.73 32.27
N ALA A 123 8.23 3.47 32.61
CA ALA A 123 7.81 2.46 31.65
C ALA A 123 6.51 2.87 30.93
N VAL A 124 5.53 3.37 31.67
CA VAL A 124 4.28 3.89 31.11
C VAL A 124 4.54 5.06 30.15
N CYS A 125 5.40 6.02 30.50
CA CYS A 125 5.76 7.11 29.60
C CYS A 125 6.48 6.61 28.34
N GLY A 126 7.37 5.63 28.48
CA GLY A 126 8.05 5.01 27.33
C GLY A 126 7.05 4.35 26.37
N VAL A 127 6.09 3.58 26.90
CA VAL A 127 5.03 2.94 26.10
C VAL A 127 4.17 4.00 25.39
N ILE A 128 3.76 5.07 26.09
CA ILE A 128 2.96 6.16 25.50
C ILE A 128 3.74 6.86 24.36
N LEU A 129 5.05 7.08 24.53
CA LEU A 129 5.88 7.72 23.51
C LEU A 129 6.06 6.83 22.27
N VAL A 130 6.26 5.52 22.45
CA VAL A 130 6.33 4.57 21.33
C VAL A 130 5.00 4.48 20.61
N ALA A 131 3.88 4.34 21.35
CA ALA A 131 2.55 4.30 20.77
C ALA A 131 2.19 5.61 20.04
N GLY A 132 2.55 6.77 20.60
CA GLY A 132 2.35 8.07 19.97
C GLY A 132 3.21 8.26 18.72
N SER A 133 4.44 7.75 18.71
CA SER A 133 5.30 7.76 17.52
C SER A 133 4.70 6.88 16.42
N ALA A 134 4.26 5.67 16.76
CA ALA A 134 3.59 4.78 15.83
C ALA A 134 2.30 5.38 15.27
N ALA A 135 1.49 6.05 16.10
CA ALA A 135 0.29 6.74 15.65
C ALA A 135 0.59 7.89 14.67
N LEU A 136 1.67 8.64 14.87
CA LEU A 136 2.06 9.70 13.93
C LEU A 136 2.59 9.14 12.61
N VAL A 137 3.34 8.04 12.65
CA VAL A 137 3.75 7.32 11.44
C VAL A 137 2.51 6.79 10.71
N ASN A 138 1.52 6.25 11.43
CA ASN A 138 0.27 5.82 10.82
C ASN A 138 -0.49 6.97 10.16
N VAL A 139 -0.63 8.11 10.84
CA VAL A 139 -1.28 9.31 10.27
C VAL A 139 -0.55 9.83 9.02
N GLN A 140 0.76 9.58 8.90
CA GLN A 140 1.54 10.00 7.74
C GLN A 140 1.34 9.08 6.53
N PHE A 141 1.25 7.77 6.73
CA PHE A 141 1.22 6.79 5.64
C PHE A 141 -0.13 6.12 5.44
N SER A 142 -1.06 6.27 6.39
CA SER A 142 -2.34 5.58 6.43
C SER A 142 -2.24 4.05 6.38
N ALA A 143 -1.14 3.48 6.90
CA ALA A 143 -0.88 2.04 6.82
C ALA A 143 -1.95 1.18 7.52
N TYR A 144 -2.55 1.69 8.60
CA TYR A 144 -3.66 1.07 9.32
C TYR A 144 -4.82 2.07 9.41
N PRO A 145 -5.69 2.15 8.40
CA PRO A 145 -6.75 3.17 8.36
C PRO A 145 -7.85 2.94 9.40
N THR A 146 -7.95 1.73 9.93
CA THR A 146 -8.95 1.34 10.93
C THR A 146 -8.33 0.54 12.07
N ALA A 147 -9.02 0.48 13.22
CA ALA A 147 -8.61 -0.39 14.32
C ALA A 147 -8.67 -1.86 13.91
N GLY A 148 -9.57 -2.24 13.00
CA GLY A 148 -9.61 -3.56 12.39
C GLY A 148 -8.30 -3.90 11.69
N ALA A 149 -7.83 -3.04 10.79
CA ALA A 149 -6.55 -3.22 10.10
C ALA A 149 -5.37 -3.36 11.09
N LEU A 150 -5.36 -2.57 12.17
CA LEU A 150 -4.30 -2.66 13.20
C LEU A 150 -4.28 -4.02 13.93
N PHE A 151 -5.45 -4.63 14.14
CA PHE A 151 -5.59 -5.90 14.88
C PHE A 151 -5.75 -7.13 13.97
N GLY A 152 -5.67 -6.97 12.65
CA GLY A 152 -5.90 -8.05 11.68
C GLY A 152 -7.33 -8.57 11.70
N VAL A 153 -8.29 -7.67 11.94
CA VAL A 153 -9.72 -7.96 11.80
C VAL A 153 -10.15 -7.43 10.44
N ASP A 154 -10.30 -8.36 9.52
CA ASP A 154 -10.62 -8.07 8.13
C ASP A 154 -12.08 -7.61 8.01
N GLY A 155 -12.28 -6.45 7.37
CA GLY A 155 -13.60 -5.88 7.11
C GLY A 155 -14.23 -6.37 5.82
N PHE A 156 -13.88 -7.58 5.38
CA PHE A 156 -14.36 -8.22 4.16
C PHE A 156 -14.52 -9.73 4.38
N ASP A 157 -15.32 -10.38 3.53
CA ASP A 157 -15.52 -11.82 3.59
C ASP A 157 -14.34 -12.55 2.93
N THR A 158 -13.95 -13.69 3.52
CA THR A 158 -12.93 -14.59 2.98
C THR A 158 -13.50 -15.97 2.73
N GLU A 159 -12.97 -16.65 1.72
CA GLU A 159 -13.40 -18.01 1.36
C GLU A 159 -12.18 -18.84 0.96
N ASP A 160 -12.24 -20.14 1.22
CA ASP A 160 -11.20 -21.07 0.80
C ASP A 160 -11.10 -21.09 -0.74
N PRO A 161 -9.88 -21.05 -1.32
CA PRO A 161 -9.71 -21.02 -2.77
C PRO A 161 -10.39 -22.17 -3.50
N ALA A 162 -10.46 -23.37 -2.92
CA ALA A 162 -11.10 -24.51 -3.56
C ALA A 162 -12.62 -24.32 -3.68
N THR A 163 -13.24 -23.60 -2.75
CA THR A 163 -14.67 -23.24 -2.81
C THR A 163 -14.88 -22.01 -3.68
N ALA A 164 -14.07 -20.96 -3.48
CA ALA A 164 -14.22 -19.67 -4.16
C ALA A 164 -14.04 -19.79 -5.68
N LEU A 165 -13.02 -20.57 -6.10
CA LEU A 165 -12.64 -20.73 -7.51
C LEU A 165 -13.34 -21.95 -8.17
N ALA A 166 -14.28 -22.59 -7.49
CA ALA A 166 -14.99 -23.74 -8.06
C ALA A 166 -15.65 -23.34 -9.40
N PRO A 167 -15.50 -24.18 -10.45
CA PRO A 167 -16.10 -23.91 -11.75
C PRO A 167 -17.64 -23.96 -11.66
N ARG A 168 -18.29 -23.14 -12.49
CA ARG A 168 -19.74 -23.16 -12.74
C ARG A 168 -20.02 -23.78 -14.10
N ASP A 169 -21.19 -24.39 -14.22
CA ASP A 169 -21.60 -25.09 -15.44
C ASP A 169 -21.98 -24.11 -16.55
N GLU A 170 -22.60 -22.96 -16.20
CA GLU A 170 -22.99 -21.95 -17.16
C GLU A 170 -22.21 -20.65 -16.96
N THR A 171 -21.64 -20.15 -18.06
CA THR A 171 -20.96 -18.86 -18.14
C THR A 171 -21.57 -18.00 -19.24
N VAL A 172 -21.46 -16.68 -19.08
CA VAL A 172 -21.91 -15.68 -20.06
C VAL A 172 -20.74 -14.76 -20.39
N ALA A 173 -20.27 -14.84 -21.63
CA ALA A 173 -19.29 -13.91 -22.19
C ALA A 173 -20.01 -12.77 -22.92
N ALA A 174 -19.49 -11.55 -22.80
CA ALA A 174 -19.97 -10.43 -23.61
C ALA A 174 -19.48 -10.54 -25.05
N ALA A 175 -20.34 -10.17 -26.01
CA ALA A 175 -19.90 -10.08 -27.40
C ALA A 175 -18.90 -8.91 -27.59
N PRO A 176 -18.05 -8.94 -28.63
CA PRO A 176 -17.15 -7.82 -28.91
C PRO A 176 -17.91 -6.48 -29.02
N GLY A 177 -17.52 -5.52 -28.18
CA GLY A 177 -18.14 -4.18 -28.11
C GLY A 177 -19.36 -4.04 -27.21
N GLU A 178 -19.81 -5.12 -26.57
CA GLU A 178 -20.89 -5.14 -25.57
C GLU A 178 -20.33 -5.00 -24.15
N THR A 179 -21.11 -4.45 -23.21
CA THR A 179 -20.77 -4.48 -21.78
C THR A 179 -21.17 -5.80 -21.12
N ILE A 180 -20.52 -6.19 -20.02
CA ILE A 180 -20.92 -7.37 -19.24
C ILE A 180 -22.38 -7.26 -18.82
N ALA A 181 -22.81 -6.10 -18.34
CA ALA A 181 -24.20 -5.88 -17.95
C ALA A 181 -25.21 -6.06 -19.10
N GLN A 182 -24.83 -5.73 -20.35
CA GLN A 182 -25.68 -5.88 -21.53
C GLN A 182 -25.81 -7.35 -21.97
N ALA A 183 -24.73 -8.13 -21.83
CA ALA A 183 -24.70 -9.54 -22.24
C ALA A 183 -25.54 -10.46 -21.34
N LEU A 184 -25.84 -10.01 -20.11
CA LEU A 184 -26.58 -10.79 -19.14
C LEU A 184 -28.08 -10.94 -19.52
N PRO A 185 -28.69 -12.12 -19.25
CA PRO A 185 -30.13 -12.31 -19.42
C PRO A 185 -30.96 -11.26 -18.67
N ALA A 186 -32.12 -10.89 -19.21
CA ALA A 186 -32.98 -9.86 -18.60
C ALA A 186 -33.52 -10.24 -17.20
N ASP A 187 -33.56 -11.53 -16.88
CA ASP A 187 -33.94 -12.09 -15.58
C ASP A 187 -32.73 -12.47 -14.72
N TRP A 188 -31.50 -12.14 -15.15
CA TRP A 188 -30.31 -12.35 -14.36
C TRP A 188 -30.34 -11.48 -13.10
N THR A 189 -29.93 -12.08 -11.98
CA THR A 189 -29.81 -11.39 -10.69
C THR A 189 -28.52 -11.78 -10.01
N THR A 190 -28.06 -10.91 -9.11
CA THR A 190 -27.00 -11.25 -8.16
C THR A 190 -27.31 -12.53 -7.38
N PRO A 191 -26.29 -13.20 -6.84
CA PRO A 191 -26.51 -14.36 -5.99
C PRO A 191 -27.40 -14.01 -4.79
N THR A 192 -28.20 -14.98 -4.36
CA THR A 192 -29.03 -14.91 -3.15
C THR A 192 -28.90 -16.20 -2.34
N GLY A 193 -29.38 -16.20 -1.10
CA GLY A 193 -29.38 -17.39 -0.23
C GLY A 193 -28.00 -17.71 0.32
N ASP A 194 -27.55 -18.96 0.16
CA ASP A 194 -26.29 -19.47 0.72
C ASP A 194 -25.04 -19.05 -0.06
N ARG A 195 -25.20 -18.29 -1.15
CA ARG A 195 -24.08 -17.78 -1.94
C ARG A 195 -23.62 -16.41 -1.43
N PRO A 196 -22.34 -16.05 -1.60
CA PRO A 196 -21.85 -14.73 -1.23
C PRO A 196 -22.67 -13.61 -1.87
N THR A 197 -23.17 -12.70 -1.02
CA THR A 197 -23.94 -11.50 -1.45
C THR A 197 -23.08 -10.23 -1.44
N GLU A 198 -21.89 -10.32 -0.83
CA GLU A 198 -20.80 -9.36 -0.92
C GLU A 198 -19.60 -10.03 -1.60
N GLY A 199 -18.62 -9.24 -2.04
CA GLY A 199 -17.40 -9.77 -2.63
C GLY A 199 -16.52 -10.46 -1.60
N VAL A 200 -15.76 -11.43 -2.07
CA VAL A 200 -14.95 -12.36 -1.27
C VAL A 200 -13.49 -12.23 -1.66
N VAL A 201 -12.60 -12.27 -0.68
CA VAL A 201 -11.15 -12.35 -0.88
C VAL A 201 -10.67 -13.77 -0.63
N THR A 202 -9.78 -14.27 -1.48
CA THR A 202 -9.15 -15.58 -1.31
C THR A 202 -7.65 -15.54 -1.54
N ASP A 203 -6.92 -16.37 -0.80
CA ASP A 203 -5.46 -16.45 -0.79
C ASP A 203 -4.98 -17.52 -1.76
N VAL A 204 -4.22 -17.15 -2.79
CA VAL A 204 -3.80 -18.09 -3.83
C VAL A 204 -2.29 -18.11 -4.01
N ALA A 205 -1.76 -19.28 -4.32
CA ALA A 205 -0.40 -19.42 -4.81
C ALA A 205 -0.41 -19.39 -6.34
N ILE A 206 0.25 -18.39 -6.93
CA ILE A 206 0.50 -18.31 -8.37
C ILE A 206 1.95 -18.77 -8.59
N PRO A 207 2.19 -20.00 -9.06
CA PRO A 207 3.53 -20.51 -9.25
C PRO A 207 4.23 -19.82 -10.41
N GLY A 208 5.48 -19.41 -10.21
CA GLY A 208 6.37 -18.96 -11.29
C GLY A 208 6.87 -20.14 -12.13
N GLU A 209 5.98 -20.83 -12.87
CA GLU A 209 6.33 -22.02 -13.65
C GLU A 209 7.35 -21.68 -14.75
N LEU A 210 7.21 -20.52 -15.39
CA LEU A 210 8.09 -20.02 -16.44
C LEU A 210 9.16 -19.07 -15.90
N SER A 211 8.77 -18.12 -15.05
CA SER A 211 9.68 -17.11 -14.50
C SER A 211 10.65 -17.68 -13.48
N HIS A 212 10.29 -18.76 -12.80
CA HIS A 212 10.91 -19.21 -11.55
C HIS A 212 10.91 -18.14 -10.45
N PHE A 213 10.03 -17.14 -10.56
CA PHE A 213 9.94 -16.05 -9.62
C PHE A 213 9.31 -16.54 -8.29
N PRO A 214 9.96 -16.28 -7.14
CA PRO A 214 9.48 -16.75 -5.83
C PRO A 214 8.44 -15.79 -5.24
N ALA A 215 7.31 -15.61 -5.94
CA ALA A 215 6.22 -14.76 -5.48
C ALA A 215 5.65 -15.23 -4.14
N ARG A 216 5.30 -14.28 -3.28
CA ARG A 216 4.48 -14.53 -2.08
C ARG A 216 3.03 -14.81 -2.49
N THR A 217 2.24 -15.27 -1.52
CA THR A 217 0.80 -15.51 -1.69
C THR A 217 0.09 -14.29 -2.25
N ALA A 218 -0.62 -14.47 -3.36
CA ALA A 218 -1.43 -13.44 -4.00
C ALA A 218 -2.83 -13.37 -3.35
N LYS A 219 -3.49 -12.23 -3.52
CA LYS A 219 -4.89 -12.04 -3.12
C LYS A 219 -5.77 -12.00 -4.37
N VAL A 220 -6.91 -12.67 -4.34
CA VAL A 220 -7.93 -12.56 -5.39
C VAL A 220 -9.23 -12.07 -4.77
N TYR A 221 -9.71 -10.91 -5.21
CA TYR A 221 -11.05 -10.42 -4.92
C TYR A 221 -12.02 -10.89 -6.00
N LEU A 222 -13.11 -11.50 -5.58
CA LEU A 222 -14.20 -11.96 -6.43
C LEU A 222 -15.48 -11.20 -6.06
N PRO A 223 -16.07 -10.42 -6.98
CA PRO A 223 -17.30 -9.70 -6.68
C PRO A 223 -18.51 -10.65 -6.58
N PRO A 224 -19.64 -10.21 -6.02
CA PRO A 224 -20.84 -11.04 -5.90
C PRO A 224 -21.25 -11.70 -7.23
N ALA A 225 -21.18 -10.98 -8.35
CA ALA A 225 -21.54 -11.51 -9.66
C ALA A 225 -20.76 -12.78 -10.06
N TYR A 226 -19.53 -12.97 -9.54
CA TYR A 226 -18.74 -14.18 -9.80
C TYR A 226 -19.36 -15.46 -9.21
N PHE A 227 -20.28 -15.33 -8.25
CA PHE A 227 -21.00 -16.45 -7.65
C PHE A 227 -22.39 -16.66 -8.25
N ALA A 228 -22.77 -15.91 -9.30
CA ALA A 228 -24.06 -16.05 -9.96
C ALA A 228 -24.13 -17.32 -10.85
N GLU A 229 -25.34 -17.67 -11.27
CA GLU A 229 -25.59 -18.70 -12.29
C GLU A 229 -26.66 -18.16 -13.26
N PRO A 230 -26.35 -18.00 -14.57
CA PRO A 230 -25.02 -18.18 -15.16
C PRO A 230 -24.00 -17.15 -14.65
N ARG A 231 -22.72 -17.56 -14.61
CA ARG A 231 -21.59 -16.72 -14.19
C ARG A 231 -21.15 -15.79 -15.34
N PRO A 232 -21.19 -14.46 -15.20
CA PRO A 232 -20.54 -13.57 -16.16
C PRO A 232 -19.03 -13.80 -16.18
N GLU A 233 -18.43 -13.83 -17.36
CA GLU A 233 -16.97 -13.80 -17.54
C GLU A 233 -16.47 -12.37 -17.27
N LEU A 234 -16.14 -12.11 -16.01
CA LEU A 234 -15.82 -10.76 -15.55
C LEU A 234 -14.43 -10.29 -16.04
N PRO A 235 -14.27 -8.98 -16.31
CA PRO A 235 -12.98 -8.33 -16.51
C PRO A 235 -12.00 -8.58 -15.37
N VAL A 236 -10.70 -8.47 -15.68
CA VAL A 236 -9.62 -8.72 -14.73
C VAL A 236 -8.76 -7.48 -14.54
N VAL A 237 -8.46 -7.15 -13.30
CA VAL A 237 -7.43 -6.17 -12.94
C VAL A 237 -6.29 -6.90 -12.24
N VAL A 238 -5.11 -6.93 -12.86
CA VAL A 238 -3.88 -7.40 -12.22
C VAL A 238 -3.28 -6.23 -11.44
N ALA A 239 -3.17 -6.38 -10.14
CA ALA A 239 -2.82 -5.31 -9.22
C ALA A 239 -1.49 -5.58 -8.50
N MET A 240 -0.71 -4.53 -8.25
CA MET A 240 0.58 -4.64 -7.57
C MET A 240 0.74 -3.62 -6.45
N ALA A 241 1.31 -4.08 -5.34
CA ALA A 241 1.69 -3.22 -4.22
C ALA A 241 2.96 -2.41 -4.51
N GLY A 242 3.17 -1.35 -3.72
CA GLY A 242 4.39 -0.55 -3.72
C GLY A 242 5.57 -1.22 -3.01
N GLU A 243 6.66 -0.47 -2.88
CA GLU A 243 7.83 -0.83 -2.08
C GLU A 243 7.98 0.18 -0.93
N PRO A 244 8.05 -0.27 0.34
CA PRO A 244 7.89 -1.64 0.79
C PRO A 244 6.43 -2.09 0.77
N GLY A 245 6.19 -3.38 0.45
CA GLY A 245 4.81 -3.84 0.38
C GLY A 245 4.58 -5.34 0.26
N SER A 246 3.31 -5.72 0.13
CA SER A 246 2.84 -7.08 -0.12
C SER A 246 1.42 -7.08 -0.70
N PRO A 247 0.96 -8.21 -1.30
CA PRO A 247 -0.42 -8.33 -1.75
C PRO A 247 -1.47 -8.05 -0.66
N GLU A 248 -1.15 -8.26 0.62
CA GLU A 248 -2.03 -7.96 1.76
C GLU A 248 -2.36 -6.46 1.90
N ASP A 249 -1.49 -5.59 1.41
CA ASP A 249 -1.66 -4.14 1.60
C ASP A 249 -2.83 -3.61 0.77
N TRP A 250 -3.17 -4.27 -0.34
CA TRP A 250 -4.37 -3.96 -1.13
C TRP A 250 -5.66 -4.26 -0.36
N THR A 251 -5.69 -5.33 0.44
CA THR A 251 -6.87 -5.76 1.19
C THR A 251 -7.01 -5.02 2.52
N THR A 252 -5.89 -4.70 3.16
CA THR A 252 -5.86 -4.12 4.52
C THR A 252 -5.68 -2.60 4.52
N SER A 253 -4.58 -2.10 3.96
CA SER A 253 -4.25 -0.67 4.00
C SER A 253 -5.01 0.14 2.95
N LEU A 254 -5.11 -0.37 1.72
CA LEU A 254 -5.83 0.28 0.62
C LEU A 254 -7.35 0.01 0.66
N GLN A 255 -7.78 -0.99 1.44
CA GLN A 255 -9.20 -1.35 1.61
C GLN A 255 -9.94 -1.62 0.27
N MET A 256 -9.26 -2.24 -0.69
CA MET A 256 -9.82 -2.55 -2.02
C MET A 256 -11.14 -3.34 -1.94
N PRO A 257 -11.31 -4.36 -1.09
CA PRO A 257 -12.57 -5.10 -1.02
C PRO A 257 -13.77 -4.21 -0.68
N GLN A 258 -13.58 -3.19 0.16
CA GLN A 258 -14.65 -2.25 0.52
C GLN A 258 -15.01 -1.34 -0.65
N VAL A 259 -14.01 -0.82 -1.36
CA VAL A 259 -14.18 0.00 -2.57
C VAL A 259 -14.92 -0.80 -3.64
N MET A 260 -14.48 -2.02 -3.90
CA MET A 260 -15.08 -2.90 -4.91
C MET A 260 -16.50 -3.37 -4.50
N ASN A 261 -16.76 -3.63 -3.22
CA ASN A 261 -18.10 -3.97 -2.74
C ASN A 261 -19.07 -2.78 -2.86
N ALA A 262 -18.60 -1.56 -2.57
CA ALA A 262 -19.41 -0.35 -2.74
C ALA A 262 -19.77 -0.11 -4.21
N PHE A 263 -18.84 -0.37 -5.13
CA PHE A 263 -19.10 -0.38 -6.56
C PHE A 263 -20.11 -1.47 -6.93
N ALA A 264 -19.82 -2.73 -6.60
CA ALA A 264 -20.66 -3.86 -6.92
C ALA A 264 -22.12 -3.67 -6.45
N ALA A 265 -22.32 -3.12 -5.24
CA ALA A 265 -23.66 -2.85 -4.71
C ALA A 265 -24.49 -1.87 -5.58
N GLN A 266 -23.83 -0.96 -6.29
CA GLN A 266 -24.47 0.00 -7.20
C GLN A 266 -24.64 -0.56 -8.62
N HIS A 267 -23.96 -1.67 -8.93
CA HIS A 267 -23.87 -2.26 -10.27
C HIS A 267 -24.37 -3.71 -10.31
N ASN A 268 -25.40 -4.06 -9.52
CA ASN A 268 -25.97 -5.41 -9.47
C ASN A 268 -24.90 -6.49 -9.22
N GLY A 269 -24.04 -6.27 -8.24
CA GLY A 269 -22.97 -7.19 -7.87
C GLY A 269 -21.82 -7.29 -8.88
N ILE A 270 -21.86 -6.55 -9.98
CA ILE A 270 -20.84 -6.56 -11.03
C ILE A 270 -19.71 -5.61 -10.64
N ALA A 271 -18.49 -6.14 -10.63
CA ALA A 271 -17.23 -5.41 -10.52
C ALA A 271 -16.15 -6.24 -11.24
N PRO A 272 -14.91 -5.75 -11.43
CA PRO A 272 -13.85 -6.60 -11.96
C PRO A 272 -13.38 -7.61 -10.92
N ILE A 273 -12.81 -8.72 -11.39
CA ILE A 273 -11.98 -9.58 -10.55
C ILE A 273 -10.65 -8.86 -10.36
N VAL A 274 -10.15 -8.76 -9.11
CA VAL A 274 -8.84 -8.15 -8.84
C VAL A 274 -7.87 -9.23 -8.39
N VAL A 275 -6.80 -9.42 -9.14
CA VAL A 275 -5.71 -10.36 -8.83
C VAL A 275 -4.50 -9.55 -8.38
N VAL A 276 -4.27 -9.49 -7.07
CA VAL A 276 -3.14 -8.77 -6.48
C VAL A 276 -1.92 -9.70 -6.49
N ALA A 277 -1.08 -9.55 -7.51
CA ALA A 277 0.14 -10.34 -7.67
C ALA A 277 1.30 -9.72 -6.87
N ASP A 278 2.29 -10.54 -6.49
CA ASP A 278 3.49 -10.06 -5.81
C ASP A 278 4.62 -9.79 -6.81
N PRO A 279 5.00 -8.53 -7.07
CA PRO A 279 6.08 -8.22 -7.99
C PRO A 279 7.48 -8.18 -7.35
N ILE A 280 7.59 -8.25 -6.01
CA ILE A 280 8.84 -7.94 -5.26
C ILE A 280 9.42 -9.12 -4.46
N ALA A 281 8.70 -10.23 -4.31
CA ALA A 281 9.09 -11.49 -3.61
C ALA A 281 9.39 -11.37 -2.10
N GLU A 282 9.83 -10.21 -1.63
CA GLU A 282 10.05 -9.91 -0.22
C GLU A 282 9.63 -8.47 0.09
N ARG A 283 9.40 -8.16 1.37
CA ARG A 283 8.76 -6.89 1.76
C ARG A 283 9.58 -5.64 1.40
N LEU A 284 10.91 -5.74 1.39
CA LEU A 284 11.83 -4.67 1.02
C LEU A 284 12.55 -4.99 -0.32
N GLY A 285 11.95 -5.87 -1.13
CA GLY A 285 12.51 -6.25 -2.42
C GLY A 285 12.22 -5.21 -3.48
N ASN A 286 13.11 -5.09 -4.45
CA ASN A 286 12.90 -4.28 -5.65
C ASN A 286 13.42 -5.02 -6.87
N THR A 287 12.50 -5.41 -7.76
CA THR A 287 12.78 -6.13 -9.00
C THR A 287 12.83 -5.21 -10.21
N LEU A 288 12.54 -3.92 -10.03
CA LEU A 288 12.20 -2.93 -11.07
C LEU A 288 11.10 -3.40 -12.02
N CYS A 289 10.34 -4.45 -11.68
CA CYS A 289 9.42 -5.12 -12.59
C CYS A 289 10.04 -5.46 -13.95
N VAL A 290 11.30 -5.90 -13.93
CA VAL A 290 12.00 -6.43 -15.11
C VAL A 290 12.53 -7.82 -14.82
N ASP A 291 12.93 -8.52 -15.88
CA ASP A 291 13.73 -9.73 -15.75
C ASP A 291 15.20 -9.39 -15.50
N SER A 292 15.71 -9.81 -14.34
CA SER A 292 17.06 -9.50 -13.90
C SER A 292 17.64 -10.61 -13.00
N PRO A 293 18.92 -10.53 -12.63
CA PRO A 293 19.49 -11.43 -11.61
C PRO A 293 18.78 -11.38 -10.25
N ARG A 294 17.92 -10.38 -9.99
CA ARG A 294 17.12 -10.26 -8.77
C ARG A 294 15.73 -10.89 -8.87
N GLY A 295 15.38 -11.45 -10.01
CA GLY A 295 14.11 -12.14 -10.25
C GLY A 295 13.53 -11.78 -11.61
N ASN A 296 12.77 -12.73 -12.18
CA ASN A 296 12.10 -12.57 -13.47
C ASN A 296 10.67 -12.04 -13.28
N ALA A 297 10.55 -10.79 -12.80
CA ALA A 297 9.26 -10.21 -12.45
C ALA A 297 8.39 -9.90 -13.67
N ASP A 298 8.99 -9.50 -14.81
CA ASP A 298 8.24 -9.24 -16.04
C ASP A 298 7.64 -10.54 -16.57
N THR A 299 8.43 -11.61 -16.69
CA THR A 299 7.93 -12.93 -17.11
C THR A 299 6.85 -13.46 -16.15
N TYR A 300 6.98 -13.23 -14.84
CA TYR A 300 5.98 -13.64 -13.87
C TYR A 300 4.63 -12.92 -14.11
N LEU A 301 4.66 -11.60 -14.28
CA LEU A 301 3.47 -10.77 -14.43
C LEU A 301 2.87 -10.82 -15.84
N ALA A 302 3.67 -11.09 -16.86
CA ALA A 302 3.22 -11.15 -18.25
C ALA A 302 2.89 -12.57 -18.76
N GLN A 303 3.31 -13.62 -18.04
CA GLN A 303 3.06 -15.00 -18.46
C GLN A 303 2.49 -15.87 -17.34
N ASP A 304 3.16 -16.02 -16.21
CA ASP A 304 2.72 -16.94 -15.16
C ASP A 304 1.37 -16.51 -14.53
N VAL A 305 1.20 -15.22 -14.24
CA VAL A 305 -0.05 -14.67 -13.70
C VAL A 305 -1.22 -14.81 -14.68
N PRO A 306 -1.13 -14.37 -15.96
CA PRO A 306 -2.19 -14.60 -16.95
C PRO A 306 -2.52 -16.08 -17.16
N ASN A 307 -1.51 -16.94 -17.30
CA ASN A 307 -1.73 -18.39 -17.46
C ASN A 307 -2.46 -18.99 -16.26
N TRP A 308 -2.17 -18.51 -15.05
CA TRP A 308 -2.87 -18.93 -13.85
C TRP A 308 -4.32 -18.43 -13.84
N ILE A 309 -4.58 -17.18 -14.24
CA ILE A 309 -5.92 -16.60 -14.35
C ILE A 309 -6.77 -17.45 -15.31
N ASP A 310 -6.29 -17.68 -16.53
CA ASP A 310 -7.00 -18.44 -17.56
C ASP A 310 -7.35 -19.87 -17.13
N LYS A 311 -6.48 -20.48 -16.31
CA LYS A 311 -6.63 -21.86 -15.86
C LYS A 311 -7.56 -22.00 -14.66
N ASN A 312 -7.61 -21.00 -13.78
CA ASN A 312 -8.24 -21.13 -12.46
C ASN A 312 -9.48 -20.25 -12.28
N LEU A 313 -9.66 -19.23 -13.12
CA LEU A 313 -10.78 -18.30 -13.05
C LEU A 313 -11.66 -18.44 -14.30
N GLN A 314 -12.98 -18.40 -14.10
CA GLN A 314 -13.94 -18.19 -15.19
C GLN A 314 -14.13 -16.69 -15.40
N ALA A 315 -13.05 -16.05 -15.85
CA ALA A 315 -12.97 -14.62 -16.16
C ALA A 315 -12.98 -14.39 -17.68
N SER A 316 -13.05 -13.13 -18.11
CA SER A 316 -12.98 -12.79 -19.53
C SER A 316 -11.62 -13.17 -20.12
N THR A 317 -11.67 -13.80 -21.29
CA THR A 317 -10.48 -14.11 -22.12
C THR A 317 -10.18 -13.03 -23.16
N ASP A 318 -10.99 -11.97 -23.23
CA ASP A 318 -10.74 -10.79 -24.05
C ASP A 318 -9.86 -9.80 -23.28
N HIS A 319 -8.59 -9.71 -23.63
CA HIS A 319 -7.64 -8.78 -22.98
C HIS A 319 -8.02 -7.30 -23.13
N SER A 320 -8.93 -6.91 -24.04
CA SER A 320 -9.50 -5.55 -24.01
C SER A 320 -10.30 -5.26 -22.73
N GLN A 321 -10.68 -6.30 -21.99
CA GLN A 321 -11.30 -6.26 -20.67
C GLN A 321 -10.31 -6.55 -19.54
N TRP A 322 -9.00 -6.40 -19.79
CA TRP A 322 -7.97 -6.53 -18.77
C TRP A 322 -7.34 -5.17 -18.47
N ALA A 323 -6.97 -4.97 -17.21
CA ALA A 323 -6.20 -3.83 -16.75
C ALA A 323 -5.03 -4.26 -15.88
N VAL A 324 -3.99 -3.44 -15.84
CA VAL A 324 -2.93 -3.53 -14.83
C VAL A 324 -2.94 -2.27 -13.95
N ALA A 325 -2.83 -2.45 -12.63
CA ALA A 325 -2.94 -1.34 -11.68
C ALA A 325 -1.87 -1.43 -10.58
N GLY A 326 -1.49 -0.29 -10.02
CA GLY A 326 -0.56 -0.27 -8.90
C GLY A 326 -0.34 1.09 -8.30
N TYR A 327 0.27 1.11 -7.12
CA TYR A 327 0.71 2.34 -6.45
C TYR A 327 2.23 2.35 -6.21
N SER A 328 2.85 3.53 -6.21
CA SER A 328 4.30 3.71 -6.01
C SER A 328 5.11 2.84 -6.98
N PHE A 329 6.02 1.99 -6.48
CA PHE A 329 6.68 0.94 -7.26
C PHE A 329 5.70 0.15 -8.16
N GLY A 330 4.57 -0.32 -7.62
CA GLY A 330 3.55 -1.03 -8.37
C GLY A 330 2.90 -0.17 -9.46
N GLY A 331 2.80 1.14 -9.25
CA GLY A 331 2.34 2.10 -10.24
C GLY A 331 3.32 2.22 -11.40
N THR A 332 4.62 2.29 -11.11
CA THR A 332 5.69 2.23 -12.12
C THR A 332 5.61 0.91 -12.91
N CYS A 333 5.40 -0.21 -12.22
CA CYS A 333 5.23 -1.53 -12.84
C CYS A 333 4.01 -1.60 -13.76
N ALA A 334 2.88 -1.01 -13.37
CA ALA A 334 1.69 -0.97 -14.22
C ALA A 334 1.98 -0.24 -15.56
N VAL A 335 2.69 0.89 -15.50
CA VAL A 335 3.13 1.59 -16.72
C VAL A 335 4.09 0.73 -17.54
N GLN A 336 5.09 0.10 -16.91
CA GLN A 336 6.06 -0.75 -17.61
C GLN A 336 5.38 -1.93 -18.33
N LEU A 337 4.48 -2.63 -17.65
CA LEU A 337 3.79 -3.79 -18.21
C LEU A 337 2.86 -3.42 -19.37
N ALA A 338 2.10 -2.34 -19.25
CA ALA A 338 1.22 -1.90 -20.33
C ALA A 338 2.00 -1.47 -21.59
N LEU A 339 3.17 -0.85 -21.41
CA LEU A 339 4.02 -0.45 -22.54
C LEU A 339 4.79 -1.62 -23.16
N ALA A 340 5.16 -2.63 -22.36
CA ALA A 340 5.89 -3.81 -22.82
C ALA A 340 4.97 -4.87 -23.44
N HIS A 341 3.74 -5.00 -22.92
CA HIS A 341 2.76 -6.03 -23.29
C HIS A 341 1.37 -5.40 -23.56
N PRO A 342 1.25 -4.46 -24.51
CA PRO A 342 0.00 -3.71 -24.76
C PRO A 342 -1.17 -4.59 -25.20
N GLU A 343 -0.90 -5.76 -25.78
CA GLU A 343 -1.91 -6.76 -26.14
C GLU A 343 -2.49 -7.51 -24.94
N LEU A 344 -1.74 -7.58 -23.84
CA LEU A 344 -2.14 -8.25 -22.60
C LEU A 344 -2.81 -7.28 -21.63
N TYR A 345 -2.26 -6.06 -21.54
CA TYR A 345 -2.75 -5.02 -20.64
C TYR A 345 -3.00 -3.71 -21.39
N PRO A 346 -4.10 -3.61 -22.16
CA PRO A 346 -4.42 -2.40 -22.91
C PRO A 346 -4.92 -1.24 -22.03
N ASN A 347 -5.25 -1.51 -20.77
CA ASN A 347 -5.72 -0.52 -19.81
C ASN A 347 -4.76 -0.49 -18.60
N PHE A 348 -4.39 0.68 -18.09
CA PHE A 348 -3.62 0.75 -16.84
C PHE A 348 -3.96 1.91 -15.92
N LEU A 349 -3.89 1.65 -14.61
CA LEU A 349 -4.02 2.63 -13.53
C LEU A 349 -2.70 2.77 -12.78
N ALA A 350 -2.06 3.93 -12.87
CA ALA A 350 -0.79 4.21 -12.20
C ALA A 350 -0.98 5.27 -11.11
N MET A 351 -0.92 4.86 -9.85
CA MET A 351 -1.05 5.75 -8.69
C MET A 351 0.34 6.10 -8.13
N SER A 352 0.69 7.38 -8.09
CA SER A 352 2.01 7.88 -7.68
C SER A 352 3.20 7.11 -8.30
N PRO A 353 3.27 6.88 -9.63
CA PRO A 353 4.39 6.17 -10.25
C PRO A 353 5.70 6.98 -10.16
N GLN A 354 6.83 6.26 -10.14
CA GLN A 354 8.15 6.88 -10.26
C GLN A 354 8.40 7.35 -11.69
N GLN A 355 9.20 8.42 -11.83
CA GLN A 355 9.54 8.96 -13.15
C GLN A 355 10.32 7.95 -14.01
N GLU A 356 11.16 7.15 -13.35
CA GLU A 356 11.90 6.03 -13.94
C GLU A 356 12.05 4.93 -12.88
N PRO A 357 12.21 3.66 -13.27
CA PRO A 357 12.47 2.57 -12.33
C PRO A 357 13.80 2.84 -11.61
N THR A 358 13.85 2.80 -10.27
CA THR A 358 15.08 3.13 -9.54
C THR A 358 15.18 2.43 -8.17
N ILE A 359 16.42 2.15 -7.75
CA ILE A 359 16.79 1.76 -6.37
C ILE A 359 17.52 2.88 -5.61
N GLY A 360 17.50 4.09 -6.14
CA GLY A 360 18.24 5.24 -5.62
C GLY A 360 18.59 6.20 -6.74
N THR A 361 19.78 6.05 -7.32
CA THR A 361 20.19 6.81 -8.50
C THR A 361 20.15 5.97 -9.78
N ARG A 362 20.00 6.62 -10.94
CA ARG A 362 20.07 5.96 -12.25
C ARG A 362 21.35 5.14 -12.43
N ALA A 363 22.50 5.69 -12.05
CA ALA A 363 23.77 4.99 -12.18
C ALA A 363 23.82 3.69 -11.36
N GLU A 364 23.35 3.72 -10.12
CA GLU A 364 23.25 2.53 -9.26
C GLU A 364 22.27 1.51 -9.83
N THR A 365 21.13 1.97 -10.32
CA THR A 365 20.10 1.14 -10.95
C THR A 365 20.63 0.44 -12.21
N VAL A 366 21.27 1.18 -13.11
CA VAL A 366 21.81 0.67 -14.37
C VAL A 366 22.95 -0.33 -14.11
N ASP A 367 23.83 -0.06 -13.15
CA ASP A 367 24.88 -1.00 -12.76
C ASP A 367 24.27 -2.30 -12.18
N ALA A 368 23.34 -2.18 -11.24
CA ALA A 368 22.80 -3.32 -10.51
C ALA A 368 21.89 -4.25 -11.33
N PHE A 369 21.11 -3.71 -12.28
CA PHE A 369 20.10 -4.48 -13.02
C PHE A 369 20.45 -4.70 -14.49
N PHE A 370 21.29 -3.82 -15.05
CA PHE A 370 21.60 -3.81 -16.48
C PHE A 370 23.11 -3.91 -16.75
N GLY A 371 23.93 -4.15 -15.72
CA GLY A 371 25.37 -4.33 -15.84
C GLY A 371 26.10 -3.11 -16.42
N GLY A 372 25.56 -1.91 -16.19
CA GLY A 372 26.09 -0.66 -16.73
C GLY A 372 25.56 -0.29 -18.12
N ASP A 373 24.66 -1.07 -18.71
CA ASP A 373 24.09 -0.79 -20.04
C ASP A 373 22.86 0.14 -19.97
N GLU A 374 23.10 1.44 -20.18
CA GLU A 374 22.06 2.46 -20.29
C GLU A 374 21.04 2.19 -21.41
N ASN A 375 21.44 1.55 -22.51
CA ASN A 375 20.49 1.21 -23.57
C ASN A 375 19.59 0.06 -23.15
N ALA A 376 20.06 -0.84 -22.28
CA ALA A 376 19.22 -1.89 -21.70
C ALA A 376 18.21 -1.32 -20.72
N PHE A 377 18.61 -0.35 -19.90
CA PHE A 377 17.68 0.39 -19.05
C PHE A 377 16.64 1.16 -19.86
N ALA A 378 17.04 1.87 -20.92
CA ALA A 378 16.13 2.65 -21.77
C ALA A 378 15.04 1.81 -22.46
N ARG A 379 15.23 0.49 -22.60
CA ARG A 379 14.20 -0.44 -23.11
C ARG A 379 13.11 -0.76 -22.08
N HIS A 380 13.32 -0.43 -20.81
CA HIS A 380 12.38 -0.67 -19.71
C HIS A 380 11.92 0.63 -19.05
N ASN A 381 12.61 1.75 -19.28
CA ASN A 381 12.23 3.04 -18.74
C ASN A 381 11.01 3.64 -19.48
N PRO A 382 9.86 3.87 -18.80
CA PRO A 382 8.64 4.32 -19.47
C PRO A 382 8.81 5.60 -20.31
N LEU A 383 9.51 6.61 -19.82
CA LEU A 383 9.70 7.86 -20.57
C LEU A 383 10.50 7.67 -21.86
N ASP A 384 11.49 6.78 -21.86
CA ASP A 384 12.27 6.45 -23.05
C ASP A 384 11.42 5.68 -24.07
N ILE A 385 10.62 4.71 -23.61
CA ILE A 385 9.70 3.92 -24.45
C ILE A 385 8.63 4.83 -25.08
N LEU A 386 7.99 5.70 -24.29
CA LEU A 386 6.97 6.63 -24.74
C LEU A 386 7.51 7.66 -25.73
N ALA A 387 8.77 8.09 -25.58
CA ALA A 387 9.41 8.99 -26.54
C ALA A 387 9.63 8.33 -27.91
N ALA A 388 9.93 7.03 -27.92
CA ALA A 388 10.29 6.27 -29.12
C ALA A 388 9.09 5.64 -29.86
N ASN A 389 7.97 5.39 -29.17
CA ASN A 389 6.86 4.58 -29.69
C ASN A 389 5.52 5.31 -29.68
N ARG A 390 4.47 4.66 -30.20
CA ARG A 390 3.09 5.12 -30.19
C ARG A 390 2.18 3.98 -29.76
N PHE A 391 1.14 4.32 -29.00
CA PHE A 391 0.24 3.36 -28.33
C PHE A 391 -1.23 3.83 -28.41
N PRO A 392 -1.80 4.01 -29.61
CA PRO A 392 -3.17 4.52 -29.78
C PRO A 392 -4.27 3.59 -29.23
N GLU A 393 -3.94 2.32 -28.98
CA GLU A 393 -4.82 1.31 -28.40
C GLU A 393 -4.84 1.29 -26.87
N LEU A 394 -3.92 2.00 -26.22
CA LEU A 394 -3.84 2.01 -24.77
C LEU A 394 -4.74 3.09 -24.14
N HIS A 395 -5.34 2.74 -23.01
CA HIS A 395 -6.05 3.64 -22.12
C HIS A 395 -5.35 3.69 -20.76
N ALA A 396 -5.23 4.88 -20.20
CA ALA A 396 -4.48 5.11 -18.98
C ALA A 396 -5.24 6.03 -18.03
N SER A 397 -5.12 5.75 -16.75
CA SER A 397 -5.37 6.74 -15.71
C SER A 397 -4.16 6.88 -14.79
N TYR A 398 -3.84 8.13 -14.48
CA TYR A 398 -2.81 8.49 -13.52
C TYR A 398 -3.44 9.17 -12.32
N ALA A 399 -3.01 8.82 -11.10
CA ALA A 399 -3.47 9.49 -9.89
C ALA A 399 -2.30 9.86 -8.99
N VAL A 400 -2.35 11.03 -8.34
CA VAL A 400 -1.31 11.46 -7.40
C VAL A 400 -1.89 12.41 -6.35
N GLY A 401 -1.25 12.45 -5.18
CA GLY A 401 -1.62 13.36 -4.09
C GLY A 401 -1.20 14.80 -4.36
N THR A 402 -2.04 15.78 -3.99
CA THR A 402 -1.73 17.21 -4.15
C THR A 402 -0.56 17.67 -3.27
N ASP A 403 -0.27 16.94 -2.19
CA ASP A 403 0.85 17.21 -1.28
C ASP A 403 2.08 16.35 -1.62
N ASP A 404 2.01 15.49 -2.65
CA ASP A 404 3.11 14.62 -3.08
C ASP A 404 4.11 15.39 -3.97
N SER A 405 5.10 16.01 -3.34
CA SER A 405 6.11 16.81 -4.05
C SER A 405 7.15 15.98 -4.81
N GLU A 406 7.24 14.67 -4.56
CA GLU A 406 8.23 13.79 -5.19
C GLU A 406 7.64 13.10 -6.41
N TYR A 407 6.49 12.46 -6.27
CA TYR A 407 5.84 11.70 -7.33
C TYR A 407 4.86 12.54 -8.15
N GLY A 408 4.43 13.71 -7.67
CA GLY A 408 3.60 14.66 -8.43
C GLY A 408 4.20 15.00 -9.81
N PRO A 409 5.41 15.59 -9.85
CA PRO A 409 6.08 15.92 -11.11
C PRO A 409 6.36 14.70 -12.00
N ALA A 410 6.67 13.55 -11.38
CA ALA A 410 6.90 12.30 -12.09
C ALA A 410 5.62 11.81 -12.81
N THR A 411 4.50 11.83 -12.09
CA THR A 411 3.18 11.43 -12.60
C THR A 411 2.74 12.35 -13.74
N GLU A 412 2.91 13.67 -13.59
CA GLU A 412 2.60 14.65 -14.64
C GLU A 412 3.45 14.41 -15.90
N ALA A 413 4.76 14.17 -15.74
CA ALA A 413 5.66 13.90 -16.84
C ALA A 413 5.28 12.61 -17.61
N LEU A 414 4.92 11.55 -16.90
CA LEU A 414 4.46 10.29 -17.49
C LEU A 414 3.13 10.47 -18.21
N ALA A 415 2.13 11.10 -17.59
CA ALA A 415 0.84 11.36 -18.22
C ALA A 415 0.98 12.20 -19.50
N ALA A 416 1.82 13.23 -19.48
CA ALA A 416 2.11 14.05 -20.65
C ALA A 416 2.83 13.27 -21.76
N ALA A 417 3.79 12.41 -21.41
CA ALA A 417 4.49 11.55 -22.35
C ALA A 417 3.55 10.50 -22.96
N SER A 418 2.68 9.88 -22.17
CA SER A 418 1.64 8.93 -22.58
C SER A 418 0.70 9.56 -23.60
N LYS A 419 0.17 10.75 -23.30
CA LYS A 419 -0.68 11.49 -24.23
C LYS A 419 0.02 11.82 -25.55
N LYS A 420 1.31 12.18 -25.49
CA LYS A 420 2.13 12.44 -26.70
C LYS A 420 2.38 11.16 -27.51
N ALA A 421 2.44 10.01 -26.84
CA ALA A 421 2.54 8.71 -27.48
C ALA A 421 1.19 8.22 -28.07
N GLY A 422 0.09 8.95 -27.86
CA GLY A 422 -1.22 8.65 -28.41
C GLY A 422 -2.13 7.83 -27.50
N ILE A 423 -1.72 7.57 -26.26
CA ILE A 423 -2.53 6.91 -25.23
C ILE A 423 -3.70 7.83 -24.87
N ASP A 424 -4.88 7.25 -24.65
CA ASP A 424 -6.03 7.95 -24.06
C ASP A 424 -5.83 8.06 -22.54
N VAL A 425 -5.63 9.28 -22.04
CA VAL A 425 -5.16 9.52 -20.67
C VAL A 425 -6.15 10.34 -19.86
N GLU A 426 -6.55 9.80 -18.71
CA GLU A 426 -7.17 10.53 -17.60
C GLU A 426 -6.14 10.80 -16.49
N SER A 427 -6.34 11.86 -15.71
CA SER A 427 -5.43 12.23 -14.62
C SER A 427 -6.19 12.82 -13.45
N HIS A 428 -5.88 12.34 -12.24
CA HIS A 428 -6.54 12.72 -10.99
C HIS A 428 -5.50 13.26 -10.01
N GLU A 429 -5.72 14.49 -9.54
CA GLU A 429 -5.01 15.03 -8.38
C GLU A 429 -5.98 15.05 -7.20
N LEU A 430 -5.64 14.33 -6.14
CA LEU A 430 -6.50 14.14 -4.97
C LEU A 430 -5.82 14.67 -3.70
N PRO A 431 -6.55 15.09 -2.67
CA PRO A 431 -5.96 15.47 -1.39
C PRO A 431 -5.13 14.32 -0.80
N GLY A 432 -3.95 14.63 -0.24
CA GLY A 432 -3.06 13.62 0.35
C GLY A 432 -1.65 13.69 -0.25
N GLY A 433 -0.75 12.86 0.30
CA GLY A 433 0.62 12.71 -0.16
C GLY A 433 0.89 11.33 -0.77
N HIS A 434 2.06 10.77 -0.48
CA HIS A 434 2.44 9.41 -0.87
C HIS A 434 1.96 8.40 0.19
N ASP A 435 0.65 8.20 0.29
CA ASP A 435 0.03 7.45 1.39
C ASP A 435 -1.18 6.60 0.94
N TYR A 436 -1.56 5.63 1.79
CA TYR A 436 -2.66 4.71 1.52
C TYR A 436 -4.03 5.37 1.45
N SER A 437 -4.24 6.52 2.10
CA SER A 437 -5.52 7.24 2.01
C SER A 437 -5.69 7.78 0.59
N LEU A 438 -4.63 8.37 0.03
CA LEU A 438 -4.61 8.80 -1.36
C LEU A 438 -4.86 7.62 -2.31
N TRP A 439 -4.16 6.50 -2.15
CA TRP A 439 -4.35 5.36 -3.07
C TRP A 439 -5.74 4.71 -2.94
N HIS A 440 -6.35 4.74 -1.76
CA HIS A 440 -7.75 4.34 -1.56
C HIS A 440 -8.69 5.24 -2.36
N ASP A 441 -8.61 6.55 -2.15
CA ASP A 441 -9.45 7.54 -2.84
C ASP A 441 -9.22 7.50 -4.35
N ALA A 442 -7.97 7.30 -4.80
CA ALA A 442 -7.61 7.13 -6.19
C ALA A 442 -8.26 5.90 -6.81
N LEU A 443 -8.27 4.75 -6.11
CA LEU A 443 -8.96 3.56 -6.60
C LEU A 443 -10.46 3.81 -6.73
N GLU A 444 -11.08 4.44 -5.72
CA GLU A 444 -12.51 4.76 -5.73
C GLU A 444 -12.89 5.70 -6.89
N GLU A 445 -12.16 6.82 -7.05
CA GLU A 445 -12.41 7.82 -8.09
C GLU A 445 -12.18 7.25 -9.51
N ASN A 446 -11.32 6.24 -9.65
CA ASN A 446 -11.03 5.60 -10.94
C ASN A 446 -11.97 4.46 -11.32
N LEU A 447 -12.86 4.02 -10.44
CA LEU A 447 -13.81 2.95 -10.75
C LEU A 447 -14.72 3.25 -11.96
N PRO A 448 -15.26 4.48 -12.13
CA PRO A 448 -16.02 4.81 -13.34
C PRO A 448 -15.18 4.68 -14.62
N TRP A 449 -13.93 5.13 -14.59
CA TRP A 449 -12.99 4.99 -15.72
C TRP A 449 -12.67 3.51 -16.00
N LEU A 450 -12.38 2.71 -14.97
CA LEU A 450 -12.18 1.26 -15.09
C LEU A 450 -13.44 0.58 -15.66
N SER A 451 -14.62 0.95 -15.16
CA SER A 451 -15.90 0.40 -15.62
C SER A 451 -16.12 0.64 -17.10
N HIS A 452 -15.84 1.86 -17.57
CA HIS A 452 -15.96 2.19 -18.98
C HIS A 452 -14.91 1.46 -19.84
N SER A 453 -13.64 1.52 -19.42
CA SER A 453 -12.51 0.96 -20.18
C SER A 453 -12.60 -0.57 -20.29
N LEU A 454 -13.06 -1.24 -19.24
CA LEU A 454 -13.24 -2.70 -19.20
C LEU A 454 -14.63 -3.17 -19.67
N ARG A 455 -15.51 -2.25 -20.07
CA ARG A 455 -16.89 -2.53 -20.49
C ARG A 455 -17.70 -3.33 -19.45
N LEU A 456 -17.63 -2.93 -18.18
CA LEU A 456 -18.36 -3.59 -17.09
C LEU A 456 -19.87 -3.33 -17.16
N ALA A 457 -20.29 -2.06 -17.12
CA ALA A 457 -21.69 -1.67 -17.02
C ALA A 457 -22.04 -0.48 -17.92
#